data_AF-A0A0F9F3I1-F1
#
_entry.id   AF-A0A0F9F3I1-F1
#
_cell.length_a   1.000
_cell.length_b   1.000
_cell.length_c   1.000
_cell.angle_alpha   90.00
_cell.angle_beta   90.00
_cell.angle_gamma   90.00
#
_symmetry.space_group_name_H-M   'P 1'
#
loop_
_entity.id
_entity.type
_entity.pdbx_description
1 polymer ?
#
loop_
_entity_poly.entity_id
_entity_poly.type
_entity_poly.pdbx_seq_one_letter_code
_entity_poly.pdbx_strand_id
1 'polypeptide(L)'
;GVDTAVWAWVNSTHTGIVLSGALDANSNAITNHAQAITDNAVLTVDHVTPVATDYARFTANGLEGREKSEVLGDLNVADGADVTGSNAPQAHEASHASGGSDDIDAALNPAAVALTTRGDILFHDASGLQRLAKGTDGHYLKIGANDPEWAEVTAGGSDAQALAFALMC
;
A
#
# COMPACT_ATOMS: atom_id res chain seq x y z
N GLY A 1 -11.39 -69.35 46.39
CA GLY A 1 -11.74 -67.93 46.45
C GLY A 1 -10.64 -67.18 45.74
N VAL A 2 -10.94 -66.53 44.63
CA VAL A 2 -10.08 -65.47 44.10
C VAL A 2 -10.61 -64.18 44.69
N ASP A 3 -9.84 -63.63 45.63
CA ASP A 3 -10.12 -62.32 46.19
C ASP A 3 -9.91 -61.29 45.08
N THR A 4 -11.02 -60.78 44.53
CA THR A 4 -11.05 -59.80 43.43
C THR A 4 -10.67 -58.39 43.90
N ALA A 5 -10.03 -58.25 45.07
CA ALA A 5 -9.78 -56.97 45.74
C ALA A 5 -8.39 -56.35 45.54
N VAL A 6 -7.57 -56.83 44.59
CA VAL A 6 -6.31 -56.13 44.21
C VAL A 6 -6.39 -55.57 42.78
N TRP A 7 -7.54 -54.97 42.47
CA TRP A 7 -7.66 -53.97 41.39
C TRP A 7 -8.28 -52.68 41.89
N ALA A 8 -8.05 -52.36 43.16
CA ALA A 8 -8.18 -50.98 43.63
C ALA A 8 -6.97 -50.18 43.13
N TRP A 9 -6.95 -49.90 41.83
CA TRP A 9 -6.36 -48.65 41.40
C TRP A 9 -7.16 -47.55 42.11
N VAL A 10 -6.54 -47.01 43.13
CA VAL A 10 -7.09 -46.05 44.09
C VAL A 10 -7.58 -44.83 43.29
N ASN A 11 -8.86 -44.82 42.93
CA ASN A 11 -9.52 -43.62 42.42
C ASN A 11 -9.88 -42.70 43.59
N SER A 12 -8.86 -42.29 44.35
CA SER A 12 -9.01 -41.21 45.32
C SER A 12 -8.80 -39.90 44.57
N THR A 13 -9.90 -39.39 44.01
CA THR A 13 -10.10 -37.97 43.71
C THR A 13 -8.96 -37.28 42.96
N HIS A 14 -8.65 -37.71 41.74
CA HIS A 14 -7.97 -36.81 40.81
C HIS A 14 -9.04 -36.01 40.06
N THR A 15 -9.10 -34.72 40.33
CA THR A 15 -9.83 -33.72 39.52
C THR A 15 -9.09 -33.47 38.19
N GLY A 16 -8.54 -34.52 37.56
CA GLY A 16 -7.66 -34.47 36.39
C GLY A 16 -7.72 -35.75 35.55
N ILE A 17 -7.22 -35.68 34.31
CA ILE A 17 -7.35 -36.77 33.33
C ILE A 17 -6.55 -38.00 33.79
N VAL A 18 -7.28 -39.07 34.07
CA VAL A 18 -6.74 -40.39 34.38
C VAL A 18 -6.70 -41.20 33.09
N LEU A 19 -5.52 -41.65 32.67
CA LEU A 19 -5.39 -42.63 31.59
C LEU A 19 -4.86 -43.94 32.14
N SER A 20 -5.71 -44.98 32.17
CA SER A 20 -5.36 -46.34 32.61
C SER A 20 -4.92 -47.24 31.46
N GLY A 21 -4.69 -46.68 30.27
CA GLY A 21 -4.28 -47.37 29.03
C GLY A 21 -3.79 -46.37 27.97
N ALA A 22 -3.44 -46.84 26.77
CA ALA A 22 -2.95 -45.97 25.69
C ALA A 22 -4.08 -45.10 25.11
N LEU A 23 -3.83 -43.80 24.91
CA LEU A 23 -4.69 -42.90 24.14
C LEU A 23 -4.57 -43.28 22.65
N ASP A 24 -5.58 -43.92 22.08
CA ASP A 24 -5.62 -44.25 20.65
C ASP A 24 -6.67 -43.40 19.92
N ALA A 25 -6.20 -42.29 19.36
CA ALA A 25 -6.93 -41.40 18.47
C ALA A 25 -6.98 -42.01 17.06
N ASN A 26 -7.66 -43.15 16.93
CA ASN A 26 -7.82 -43.95 15.70
C ASN A 26 -8.72 -43.23 14.66
N SER A 27 -8.35 -42.00 14.30
CA SER A 27 -9.00 -41.03 13.41
C SER A 27 -10.30 -40.37 13.89
N ASN A 28 -10.80 -40.66 15.10
CA ASN A 28 -11.97 -39.96 15.67
C ASN A 28 -11.55 -38.80 16.59
N ALA A 29 -12.21 -37.65 16.41
CA ALA A 29 -11.98 -36.44 17.21
C ALA A 29 -12.31 -36.64 18.71
N ILE A 30 -11.62 -35.90 19.59
CA ILE A 30 -11.93 -35.88 21.03
C ILE A 30 -13.29 -35.21 21.21
N THR A 31 -14.33 -36.00 21.41
CA THR A 31 -15.74 -35.56 21.39
C THR A 31 -16.31 -35.25 22.77
N ASN A 32 -15.58 -35.56 23.86
CA ASN A 32 -16.00 -35.29 25.24
C ASN A 32 -15.47 -33.96 25.83
N HIS A 33 -14.65 -33.22 25.08
CA HIS A 33 -14.50 -31.77 25.24
C HIS A 33 -15.28 -31.12 24.09
N ALA A 34 -15.94 -30.00 24.35
CA ALA A 34 -16.68 -29.30 23.28
C ALA A 34 -15.71 -28.94 22.14
N GLN A 35 -16.01 -29.39 20.91
CA GLN A 35 -15.38 -28.91 19.69
C GLN A 35 -16.09 -27.61 19.31
N ALA A 36 -15.59 -26.51 19.87
CA ALA A 36 -16.23 -25.21 19.77
C ALA A 36 -15.17 -24.10 19.75
N ILE A 37 -15.63 -22.89 19.45
CA ILE A 37 -14.85 -21.64 19.51
C ILE A 37 -15.08 -20.88 20.82
N THR A 38 -15.64 -21.53 21.84
CA THR A 38 -15.90 -20.97 23.17
C THR A 38 -14.72 -21.21 24.11
N ASP A 39 -14.64 -20.46 25.21
CA ASP A 39 -13.59 -20.63 26.23
C ASP A 39 -13.49 -22.09 26.72
N ASN A 40 -12.25 -22.53 26.99
CA ASN A 40 -11.90 -23.90 27.43
C ASN A 40 -12.26 -25.05 26.46
N ALA A 41 -12.60 -24.77 25.21
CA ALA A 41 -12.80 -25.79 24.17
C ALA A 41 -11.49 -26.28 23.54
N VAL A 42 -11.48 -27.51 23.01
CA VAL A 42 -10.39 -28.06 22.18
C VAL A 42 -10.88 -28.12 20.75
N LEU A 43 -10.08 -27.59 19.83
CA LEU A 43 -10.43 -27.44 18.43
C LEU A 43 -9.71 -28.49 17.56
N THR A 44 -10.44 -29.10 16.63
CA THR A 44 -9.92 -30.14 15.72
C THR A 44 -9.72 -29.56 14.32
N VAL A 45 -8.66 -30.02 13.65
CA VAL A 45 -8.41 -29.70 12.23
C VAL A 45 -9.12 -30.74 11.37
N ASP A 46 -10.09 -30.31 10.57
CA ASP A 46 -10.97 -31.13 9.73
C ASP A 46 -10.50 -31.19 8.27
N HIS A 47 -9.19 -31.06 8.04
CA HIS A 47 -8.63 -31.07 6.69
C HIS A 47 -7.80 -32.32 6.41
N VAL A 48 -8.06 -32.98 5.27
CA VAL A 48 -7.49 -34.29 4.92
C VAL A 48 -5.99 -34.22 4.55
N THR A 49 -5.48 -33.08 4.07
CA THR A 49 -4.09 -32.93 3.62
C THR A 49 -3.53 -31.51 3.82
N PRO A 50 -3.41 -31.01 5.06
CA PRO A 50 -2.84 -29.70 5.31
C PRO A 50 -1.38 -29.63 4.85
N VAL A 51 -1.04 -28.60 4.08
CA VAL A 51 0.33 -28.28 3.66
C VAL A 51 0.83 -27.00 4.32
N ALA A 52 2.15 -26.75 4.26
CA ALA A 52 2.80 -25.65 4.98
C ALA A 52 2.31 -24.24 4.61
N THR A 53 1.59 -24.08 3.49
CA THR A 53 1.07 -22.79 2.99
C THR A 53 -0.42 -22.60 3.25
N ASP A 54 -1.07 -23.55 3.93
CA ASP A 54 -2.48 -23.45 4.28
C ASP A 54 -2.67 -22.61 5.55
N TYR A 55 -3.79 -21.89 5.57
CA TYR A 55 -4.23 -21.11 6.72
C TYR A 55 -5.48 -21.75 7.32
N ALA A 56 -5.66 -21.58 8.63
CA ALA A 56 -6.82 -22.11 9.33
C ALA A 56 -8.01 -21.13 9.28
N ARG A 57 -9.22 -21.64 9.01
CA ARG A 57 -10.49 -20.90 9.16
C ARG A 57 -11.39 -21.62 10.14
N PHE A 58 -11.93 -20.87 11.10
CA PHE A 58 -12.98 -21.38 11.99
C PHE A 58 -14.27 -21.64 11.20
N THR A 59 -14.86 -22.81 11.41
CA THR A 59 -16.16 -23.23 10.88
C THR A 59 -17.03 -23.76 12.02
N ALA A 60 -18.27 -24.12 11.70
CA ALA A 60 -19.16 -24.78 12.67
C ALA A 60 -18.63 -26.17 13.11
N ASN A 61 -17.70 -26.76 12.35
CA ASN A 61 -17.16 -28.10 12.58
C ASN A 61 -15.70 -28.09 13.06
N GLY A 62 -15.10 -26.92 13.29
CA GLY A 62 -13.74 -26.82 13.82
C GLY A 62 -12.85 -25.86 13.03
N LEU A 63 -11.60 -26.27 12.75
CA LEU A 63 -10.73 -25.58 11.80
C LEU A 63 -10.71 -26.32 10.48
N GLU A 64 -10.97 -25.60 9.40
CA GLU A 64 -10.71 -26.06 8.04
C GLU A 64 -9.44 -25.39 7.49
N GLY A 65 -8.72 -26.08 6.61
CA GLY A 65 -7.59 -25.51 5.87
C GLY A 65 -8.07 -24.69 4.67
N ARG A 66 -7.40 -23.58 4.38
CA ARG A 66 -7.65 -22.72 3.21
C ARG A 66 -6.34 -22.40 2.53
N GLU A 67 -6.32 -22.42 1.20
CA GLU A 67 -5.15 -21.99 0.45
C GLU A 67 -5.02 -20.45 0.48
N LYS A 68 -3.83 -19.94 0.15
CA LYS A 68 -3.53 -18.50 0.18
C LYS A 68 -4.54 -17.68 -0.66
N SER A 69 -4.86 -18.11 -1.88
CA SER A 69 -5.81 -17.46 -2.80
C SER A 69 -7.20 -17.31 -2.20
N GLU A 70 -7.67 -18.34 -1.49
CA GLU A 70 -8.97 -18.34 -0.84
C GLU A 70 -9.04 -17.36 0.33
N VAL A 71 -8.00 -17.31 1.16
CA VAL A 71 -7.89 -16.33 2.26
C VAL A 71 -7.86 -14.91 1.73
N LEU A 72 -7.10 -14.68 0.65
CA LEU A 72 -7.04 -13.39 0.00
C LEU A 72 -8.41 -12.98 -0.57
N GLY A 73 -9.16 -13.91 -1.15
CA GLY A 73 -10.55 -13.70 -1.57
C GLY A 73 -11.47 -13.32 -0.41
N ASP A 74 -11.40 -14.02 0.72
CA ASP A 74 -12.20 -13.69 1.91
C ASP A 74 -11.91 -12.28 2.45
N LEU A 75 -10.65 -11.86 2.39
CA LEU A 75 -10.20 -10.55 2.87
C LEU A 75 -10.39 -9.43 1.82
N ASN A 76 -10.85 -9.76 0.61
CA ASN A 76 -10.89 -8.86 -0.55
C ASN A 76 -9.53 -8.22 -0.87
N VAL A 77 -8.45 -9.00 -0.75
CA VAL A 77 -7.07 -8.56 -1.00
C VAL A 77 -6.58 -9.27 -2.27
N ALA A 78 -5.95 -8.54 -3.19
CA ALA A 78 -5.34 -9.16 -4.38
C ALA A 78 -4.01 -9.86 -4.00
N ASP A 79 -3.59 -10.88 -4.77
CA ASP A 79 -2.30 -11.51 -4.51
C ASP A 79 -1.14 -10.52 -4.69
N GLY A 80 -0.28 -10.43 -3.66
CA GLY A 80 0.78 -9.44 -3.59
C GLY A 80 0.32 -8.01 -3.27
N ALA A 81 -0.96 -7.78 -2.97
CA ALA A 81 -1.42 -6.47 -2.50
C ALA A 81 -0.75 -6.11 -1.17
N ASP A 82 -0.36 -4.85 -1.06
CA ASP A 82 0.29 -4.34 0.12
C ASP A 82 -0.75 -4.08 1.21
N VAL A 83 -0.77 -4.95 2.22
CA VAL A 83 -1.61 -4.82 3.40
C VAL A 83 -0.87 -4.18 4.58
N THR A 84 0.36 -3.69 4.35
CA THR A 84 1.22 -3.11 5.38
C THR A 84 1.61 -1.69 5.03
N GLY A 85 1.71 -0.78 6.00
CA GLY A 85 2.14 0.61 5.72
C GLY A 85 3.63 0.77 5.39
N SER A 86 4.34 -0.31 5.04
CA SER A 86 5.81 -0.34 4.95
C SER A 86 6.35 -0.49 3.54
N ASN A 87 5.50 -0.84 2.56
CA ASN A 87 5.87 -0.81 1.15
C ASN A 87 5.05 0.30 0.45
N ALA A 88 5.53 0.79 -0.69
CA ALA A 88 4.71 1.67 -1.52
C ALA A 88 3.58 0.80 -2.12
N PRO A 89 2.30 1.25 -2.12
CA PRO A 89 1.21 0.45 -2.65
C PRO A 89 1.54 0.08 -4.11
N GLN A 90 1.63 -1.21 -4.43
CA GLN A 90 2.01 -1.67 -5.78
C GLN A 90 0.93 -1.43 -6.84
N ALA A 91 -0.15 -0.72 -6.47
CA ALA A 91 -1.20 -0.21 -7.34
C ALA A 91 -1.36 1.33 -7.27
N HIS A 92 -0.46 2.06 -6.61
CA HIS A 92 -0.52 3.52 -6.52
C HIS A 92 -0.03 4.19 -7.80
N GLU A 93 1.13 3.80 -8.36
CA GLU A 93 1.64 4.39 -9.62
C GLU A 93 0.65 4.22 -10.78
N ALA A 94 -0.04 3.08 -10.86
CA ALA A 94 -1.09 2.85 -11.85
C ALA A 94 -2.43 3.54 -11.52
N SER A 95 -2.66 3.97 -10.27
CA SER A 95 -3.82 4.80 -9.91
C SER A 95 -3.60 6.28 -10.21
N HIS A 96 -2.34 6.72 -10.31
CA HIS A 96 -1.97 8.04 -10.86
C HIS A 96 -2.17 8.05 -12.38
N ALA A 97 -3.43 8.03 -12.81
CA ALA A 97 -3.75 8.40 -14.18
C ALA A 97 -3.34 9.86 -14.40
N SER A 98 -2.76 10.19 -15.55
CA SER A 98 -2.51 11.60 -15.89
C SER A 98 -3.83 12.37 -15.91
N GLY A 99 -3.95 13.37 -15.01
CA GLY A 99 -5.20 14.09 -14.78
C GLY A 99 -6.14 13.47 -13.73
N GLY A 100 -5.65 12.51 -12.95
CA GLY A 100 -6.28 12.01 -11.73
C GLY A 100 -6.36 13.10 -10.65
N SER A 101 -7.09 12.81 -9.56
CA SER A 101 -7.26 13.77 -8.45
C SER A 101 -6.08 13.76 -7.46
N ASP A 102 -4.92 13.29 -7.89
CA ASP A 102 -3.76 13.09 -7.06
C ASP A 102 -3.01 14.40 -6.79
N ASP A 103 -2.50 14.55 -5.57
CA ASP A 103 -1.92 15.81 -5.09
C ASP A 103 -0.70 16.30 -5.90
N ILE A 104 -0.01 15.38 -6.60
CA ILE A 104 1.15 15.69 -7.44
C ILE A 104 0.72 16.28 -8.80
N ASP A 105 -0.39 15.81 -9.37
CA ASP A 105 -0.92 16.29 -10.66
C ASP A 105 -1.68 17.61 -10.51
N ALA A 106 -2.28 17.87 -9.35
CA ALA A 106 -3.00 19.12 -9.09
C ALA A 106 -2.11 20.37 -9.19
N ALA A 107 -0.81 20.27 -8.85
CA ALA A 107 0.12 21.39 -8.89
C ALA A 107 0.63 21.72 -10.31
N LEU A 108 0.64 20.76 -11.24
CA LEU A 108 1.06 20.94 -12.64
C LEU A 108 -0.09 20.77 -13.64
N ASN A 109 -1.34 20.72 -13.16
CA ASN A 109 -2.53 20.52 -13.98
C ASN A 109 -2.55 21.58 -15.10
N PRO A 110 -2.70 21.17 -16.38
CA PRO A 110 -2.91 22.09 -17.50
C PRO A 110 -4.04 23.10 -17.27
N ALA A 111 -5.00 22.82 -16.39
CA ALA A 111 -6.04 23.77 -15.99
C ALA A 111 -5.60 24.79 -14.92
N ALA A 112 -4.59 24.48 -14.11
CA ALA A 112 -4.07 25.38 -13.07
C ALA A 112 -3.23 26.52 -13.67
N VAL A 113 -2.36 26.21 -14.65
CA VAL A 113 -1.61 27.23 -15.42
C VAL A 113 -1.40 26.76 -16.87
N ALA A 114 -2.44 26.92 -17.70
CA ALA A 114 -2.40 26.49 -19.11
C ALA A 114 -1.32 27.23 -19.92
N LEU A 115 -0.22 26.58 -20.30
CA LEU A 115 0.68 27.07 -21.34
C LEU A 115 -0.01 26.97 -22.71
N THR A 116 -0.87 27.95 -22.99
CA THR A 116 -1.75 27.95 -24.18
C THR A 116 -1.02 28.20 -25.50
N THR A 117 0.16 28.83 -25.47
CA THR A 117 0.88 29.28 -26.67
C THR A 117 2.35 28.89 -26.64
N ARG A 118 2.94 28.67 -27.83
CA ARG A 118 4.39 28.44 -27.97
C ARG A 118 5.18 29.60 -27.39
N GLY A 119 6.11 29.30 -26.50
CA GLY A 119 6.98 30.30 -25.86
C GLY A 119 6.41 30.93 -24.60
N ASP A 120 5.26 30.47 -24.11
CA ASP A 120 4.81 30.79 -22.75
C ASP A 120 5.82 30.23 -21.72
N ILE A 121 6.02 30.95 -20.62
CA ILE A 121 6.94 30.61 -19.53
C ILE A 121 6.13 30.45 -18.24
N LEU A 122 6.40 29.40 -17.46
CA LEU A 122 5.89 29.26 -16.09
C LEU A 122 6.85 29.95 -15.11
N PHE A 123 6.30 30.71 -14.18
CA PHE A 123 7.04 31.27 -13.05
C PHE A 123 6.23 31.15 -11.75
N HIS A 124 6.87 31.32 -10.60
CA HIS A 124 6.17 31.35 -9.31
C HIS A 124 6.19 32.78 -8.77
N ASP A 125 5.04 33.27 -8.29
CA ASP A 125 4.92 34.55 -7.58
C ASP A 125 4.45 34.31 -6.14
N ALA A 126 4.10 35.39 -5.43
CA ALA A 126 3.59 35.31 -4.06
C ALA A 126 2.23 34.56 -3.95
N SER A 127 1.53 34.36 -5.06
CA SER A 127 0.21 33.72 -5.13
C SER A 127 0.26 32.29 -5.68
N GLY A 128 1.40 31.84 -6.21
CA GLY A 128 1.61 30.47 -6.72
C GLY A 128 2.23 30.45 -8.12
N LEU A 129 1.97 29.37 -8.88
CA LEU A 129 2.42 29.27 -10.27
C LEU A 129 1.61 30.21 -11.17
N GLN A 130 2.30 30.95 -12.03
CA GLN A 130 1.77 31.91 -12.98
C GLN A 130 2.28 31.62 -14.39
N ARG A 131 1.56 32.14 -15.39
CA ARG A 131 1.98 32.12 -16.80
C ARG A 131 2.42 33.49 -17.25
N LEU A 132 3.65 33.59 -17.75
CA LEU A 132 4.11 34.72 -18.54
C LEU A 132 3.98 34.36 -20.03
N ALA A 133 3.16 35.10 -20.77
CA ALA A 133 3.02 34.89 -22.22
C ALA A 133 4.35 35.13 -22.93
N LYS A 134 4.54 34.57 -24.14
CA LYS A 134 5.74 34.86 -24.95
C LYS A 134 5.94 36.37 -25.16
N GLY A 135 7.19 36.82 -25.19
CA GLY A 135 7.53 38.18 -25.58
C GLY A 135 7.21 38.47 -27.06
N THR A 136 7.17 39.75 -27.41
CA THR A 136 7.22 40.18 -28.81
C THR A 136 8.68 40.20 -29.29
N ASP A 137 8.90 40.17 -30.60
CA ASP A 137 10.25 40.27 -31.17
C ASP A 137 11.00 41.48 -30.60
N GLY A 138 12.31 41.30 -30.37
CA GLY A 138 13.14 42.34 -29.77
C GLY A 138 12.90 42.56 -28.27
N HIS A 139 12.14 41.69 -27.58
CA HIS A 139 12.03 41.72 -26.13
C HIS A 139 13.01 40.71 -25.49
N TYR A 140 13.56 41.08 -24.33
CA TYR A 140 14.34 40.19 -23.46
C TYR A 140 13.63 40.00 -22.12
N LEU A 141 13.82 38.84 -21.51
CA LEU A 141 13.29 38.55 -20.18
C LEU A 141 14.18 39.22 -19.14
N LYS A 142 13.58 39.96 -18.21
CA LYS A 142 14.26 40.51 -17.04
C LYS A 142 13.47 40.23 -15.78
N ILE A 143 14.08 40.49 -14.62
CA ILE A 143 13.36 40.57 -13.36
C ILE A 143 12.91 42.03 -13.16
N GLY A 144 11.61 42.21 -12.91
CA GLY A 144 10.99 43.48 -12.57
C GLY A 144 11.20 43.82 -11.09
N ALA A 145 10.19 44.44 -10.47
CA ALA A 145 10.26 44.72 -9.04
C ALA A 145 10.32 43.44 -8.18
N ASN A 146 9.59 42.40 -8.57
CA ASN A 146 9.53 41.11 -7.85
C ASN A 146 9.42 39.91 -8.80
N ASP A 147 8.83 40.08 -9.98
CA ASP A 147 8.49 38.99 -10.89
C ASP A 147 9.19 39.12 -12.25
N PRO A 148 9.34 38.02 -13.02
CA PRO A 148 9.84 38.07 -14.38
C PRO A 148 8.90 38.86 -15.31
N GLU A 149 9.46 39.75 -16.12
CA GLU A 149 8.74 40.56 -17.10
C GLU A 149 9.53 40.74 -18.39
N TRP A 150 8.81 41.01 -19.49
CA TRP A 150 9.46 41.36 -20.76
C TRP A 150 9.83 42.84 -20.80
N ALA A 151 11.02 43.13 -21.30
CA ALA A 151 11.45 44.49 -21.61
C ALA A 151 11.89 44.59 -23.07
N GLU A 152 11.60 45.72 -23.69
CA GLU A 152 12.09 46.03 -25.03
C GLU A 152 13.61 46.20 -25.01
N VAL A 153 14.28 45.62 -25.99
CA VAL A 153 15.64 46.04 -26.34
C VAL A 153 15.51 47.42 -26.96
N THR A 154 15.66 48.47 -26.14
CA THR A 154 15.80 49.83 -26.67
C THR A 154 17.06 49.86 -27.51
N ALA A 155 16.94 50.26 -28.78
CA ALA A 155 18.07 50.52 -29.67
C ALA A 155 18.88 51.74 -29.17
N GLY A 156 19.56 51.58 -28.04
CA GLY A 156 20.41 52.60 -27.40
C GLY A 156 21.89 52.39 -27.68
N GLY A 157 22.28 51.23 -28.19
CA GLY A 157 23.56 51.02 -28.86
C GLY A 157 23.27 50.85 -30.34
N SER A 158 23.22 51.95 -31.09
CA SER A 158 23.31 51.88 -32.55
C SER A 158 24.47 50.95 -32.89
N ASP A 159 24.30 50.03 -33.86
CA ASP A 159 25.29 49.05 -34.33
C ASP A 159 26.71 49.62 -34.54
N ALA A 160 26.84 50.95 -34.63
CA ALA A 160 28.08 51.70 -34.53
C ALA A 160 28.94 51.42 -33.27
N GLN A 161 28.37 51.15 -32.09
CA GLN A 161 29.17 50.84 -30.88
C GLN A 161 29.72 49.40 -30.87
N ALA A 162 28.98 48.45 -31.46
CA ALA A 162 29.47 47.08 -31.66
C ALA A 162 30.55 47.02 -32.76
N LEU A 163 30.40 47.81 -33.84
CA LEU A 163 31.40 47.92 -34.90
C LEU A 163 32.66 48.66 -34.43
N ALA A 164 32.55 49.62 -33.49
CA ALA A 164 33.70 50.34 -32.94
C ALA A 164 34.67 49.44 -32.16
N PHE A 165 34.18 48.39 -31.47
CA PHE A 165 35.06 47.42 -30.81
C PHE A 165 35.68 46.42 -31.80
N ALA A 166 34.99 46.12 -32.90
CA ALA A 166 35.50 45.25 -33.96
C ALA A 166 36.56 45.92 -34.87
N LEU A 167 36.68 47.26 -34.83
CA LEU A 167 37.64 48.02 -35.64
C LEU A 167 38.85 48.53 -34.83
N MET A 168 38.97 48.15 -33.55
CA MET A 168 40.09 48.52 -32.68
C MET A 168 40.93 47.32 -32.18
N CYS A 169 40.83 46.18 -32.87
CA CYS A 169 41.77 45.06 -32.75
C CYS A 169 42.48 44.83 -34.09
#